data_AF-A0A820JDS6-F1
#
_entry.id   AF-A0A820JDS6-F1
#
_cell.length_a   1.000
_cell.length_b   1.000
_cell.length_c   1.000
_cell.angle_alpha   90.00
_cell.angle_beta   90.00
_cell.angle_gamma   90.00
#
_symmetry.space_group_name_H-M   'P 1'
#
loop_
_entity.id
_entity.type
_entity.pdbx_description
1 polymer ?
#
loop_
_entity_poly.entity_id
_entity_poly.type
_entity_poly.pdbx_seq_one_letter_code
_entity_poly.pdbx_strand_id
1 'polypeptide(L)'
;MTHKSSPSAIPRFALQPKDVSWSPHDENCFATASSTCGHLYTWDINRLDIVNQMNLHSTIINRTQFHPKHPYMLLTASQDGSAK
;
A
#
# COMPACT_ATOMS: atom_id res chain seq x y z
N MET A 1 -19.54 9.34 29.37
CA MET A 1 -18.61 8.19 29.19
C MET A 1 -18.52 7.91 27.70
N THR A 2 -17.70 8.65 26.96
CA THR A 2 -17.56 8.48 25.51
C THR A 2 -16.48 7.45 25.24
N HIS A 3 -16.90 6.25 24.85
CA HIS A 3 -16.02 5.19 24.39
C HIS A 3 -15.42 5.67 23.05
N LYS A 4 -14.22 6.25 23.07
CA LYS A 4 -13.44 6.43 21.83
C LYS A 4 -13.07 5.02 21.38
N SER A 5 -13.78 4.50 20.38
CA SER A 5 -13.36 3.29 19.68
C SER A 5 -11.94 3.52 19.18
N SER A 6 -11.01 2.72 19.67
CA SER A 6 -9.64 2.63 19.15
C SER A 6 -9.71 2.49 17.62
N PRO A 7 -8.87 3.21 16.85
CA PRO A 7 -8.82 3.03 15.41
C PRO A 7 -8.58 1.55 15.14
N SER A 8 -9.40 0.97 14.27
CA SER A 8 -9.42 -0.46 13.95
C SER A 8 -7.99 -0.91 13.65
N ALA A 9 -7.37 -1.62 14.60
CA ALA A 9 -5.99 -2.06 14.45
C ALA A 9 -5.93 -2.92 13.20
N ILE A 10 -5.23 -2.45 12.16
CA ILE A 10 -5.07 -3.18 10.92
C ILE A 10 -4.53 -4.57 11.28
N PRO A 11 -5.21 -5.67 10.91
CA PRO A 11 -4.79 -6.99 11.32
C PRO A 11 -3.34 -7.22 10.92
N ARG A 12 -2.46 -7.46 11.90
CA ARG A 12 -1.01 -7.62 11.74
C ARG A 12 -0.63 -8.67 10.67
N PHE A 13 -1.53 -9.61 10.40
CA PHE A 13 -1.37 -10.67 9.41
C PHE A 13 -1.80 -10.29 7.98
N ALA A 14 -2.63 -9.26 7.79
CA ALA A 14 -3.19 -8.89 6.49
C ALA A 14 -2.19 -8.18 5.57
N LEU A 15 -1.12 -7.60 6.13
CA LEU A 15 -0.25 -6.73 5.35
C LEU A 15 1.03 -7.36 4.84
N GLN A 16 1.58 -8.36 5.55
CA GLN A 16 2.92 -8.96 5.32
C GLN A 16 3.66 -8.33 4.13
N PRO A 17 4.28 -7.16 4.30
CA PRO A 17 4.66 -6.33 3.16
C PRO A 17 5.85 -6.96 2.44
N LYS A 18 5.72 -7.18 1.13
CA LYS A 18 6.79 -7.71 0.29
C LYS A 18 7.74 -6.61 -0.18
N ASP A 19 7.18 -5.45 -0.48
CA ASP A 19 7.89 -4.27 -0.95
C ASP A 19 7.21 -2.99 -0.45
N VAL A 20 7.99 -1.91 -0.38
CA VAL A 20 7.54 -0.59 0.08
C VAL A 20 8.12 0.50 -0.80
N SER A 21 7.32 1.51 -1.12
CA SER A 21 7.78 2.69 -1.85
C SER A 21 7.22 3.94 -1.20
N TRP A 22 8.09 4.91 -0.96
CA TRP A 22 7.71 6.19 -0.39
C TRP A 22 7.38 7.18 -1.50
N SER A 23 6.35 8.00 -1.34
CA SER A 23 5.99 9.00 -2.35
C SER A 23 7.07 10.09 -2.41
N PRO A 24 7.63 10.39 -3.58
CA PRO A 24 8.55 11.52 -3.73
C PRO A 24 7.83 12.88 -3.76
N HIS A 25 6.48 12.88 -3.77
CA HIS A 25 5.65 14.09 -3.89
C HIS A 25 4.88 14.42 -2.61
N ASP A 26 4.76 13.47 -1.68
CA ASP A 26 4.05 13.66 -0.41
C ASP A 26 4.78 12.88 0.69
N GLU A 27 5.36 13.62 1.62
CA GLU A 27 6.14 13.04 2.72
C GLU A 27 5.29 12.30 3.76
N ASN A 28 3.97 12.33 3.62
CA ASN A 28 3.10 11.57 4.50
C ASN A 28 2.60 10.29 3.86
N CYS A 29 2.93 10.05 2.58
CA CYS A 29 2.36 8.99 1.78
C CYS A 29 3.41 7.94 1.41
N PHE A 30 3.06 6.67 1.62
CA PHE A 30 3.83 5.54 1.10
C PHE A 30 2.90 4.39 0.72
N ALA A 31 3.41 3.46 -0.07
CA ALA A 31 2.68 2.29 -0.53
C ALA A 31 3.40 1.01 -0.09
N THR A 32 2.63 -0.02 0.25
CA THR A 32 3.13 -1.36 0.55
C THR A 32 2.44 -2.40 -0.30
N ALA A 33 3.23 -3.32 -0.86
CA ALA A 33 2.78 -4.47 -1.64
C ALA A 33 2.53 -5.68 -0.72
N SER A 34 1.41 -6.39 -0.91
CA SER A 34 1.14 -7.63 -0.18
C SER A 34 1.98 -8.80 -0.69
N SER A 35 2.53 -9.59 0.24
CA SER A 35 3.18 -10.88 -0.06
C SER A 35 2.22 -12.07 -0.13
N THR A 36 0.91 -11.88 0.10
CA THR A 36 -0.08 -12.97 0.14
C THR A 36 -1.16 -12.82 -0.93
N CYS A 37 -1.32 -11.64 -1.53
CA CYS A 37 -2.30 -11.36 -2.58
C CYS A 37 -1.83 -10.22 -3.48
N GLY A 38 -2.57 -9.95 -4.56
CA GLY A 38 -2.27 -8.85 -5.49
C GLY A 38 -2.77 -7.48 -5.06
N HIS A 39 -2.81 -7.23 -3.74
CA HIS A 39 -3.25 -5.96 -3.20
C HIS A 39 -2.07 -5.01 -2.96
N LEU A 40 -2.28 -3.73 -3.31
CA LEU A 40 -1.44 -2.61 -2.88
C LEU A 40 -2.20 -1.79 -1.84
N TYR A 41 -1.50 -1.35 -0.82
CA TYR A 41 -2.03 -0.47 0.22
C TYR A 41 -1.29 0.86 0.20
N THR A 42 -2.01 1.98 0.24
CA THR A 42 -1.41 3.31 0.43
C THR A 42 -1.71 3.82 1.83
N TRP A 43 -0.74 4.44 2.45
CA TRP A 43 -0.73 4.87 3.84
C TRP A 43 -0.63 6.38 3.96
N ASP A 44 -1.25 6.95 4.99
CA ASP A 44 -1.04 8.33 5.42
C ASP A 44 -0.51 8.32 6.86
N ILE A 45 0.75 8.72 7.07
CA ILE A 45 1.39 8.70 8.39
C ILE A 45 0.75 9.69 9.37
N ASN A 46 0.13 10.77 8.89
CA ASN A 46 -0.59 11.69 9.78
C ASN A 46 -1.82 11.03 10.39
N ARG A 47 -2.42 10.09 9.65
CA ARG A 47 -3.57 9.30 10.09
C ARG A 47 -3.17 8.02 10.81
N LEU A 48 -1.94 7.57 10.62
CA LEU A 48 -1.44 6.26 11.06
C LEU A 48 -2.33 5.11 10.53
N ASP A 49 -2.85 5.26 9.31
CA ASP A 49 -3.83 4.34 8.74
C ASP A 49 -3.65 4.16 7.23
N ILE A 50 -4.24 3.08 6.72
CA ILE A 50 -4.37 2.83 5.28
C ILE A 50 -5.48 3.73 4.75
N VAL A 51 -5.13 4.51 3.73
CA VAL A 51 -6.09 5.40 3.05
C VAL A 51 -6.67 4.77 1.78
N ASN A 52 -5.96 3.82 1.15
CA ASN A 52 -6.52 3.04 0.03
C ASN A 52 -6.02 1.59 0.03
N GLN A 53 -6.89 0.69 -0.42
CA GLN A 53 -6.55 -0.69 -0.78
C GLN A 53 -6.95 -0.90 -2.25
N MET A 54 -5.98 -1.32 -3.07
CA MET A 54 -6.17 -1.53 -4.51
C MET A 54 -5.91 -2.99 -4.85
N ASN A 55 -6.90 -3.66 -5.46
CA ASN A 55 -6.72 -5.00 -6.01
C ASN A 55 -6.19 -4.90 -7.44
N LEU A 56 -4.87 -4.99 -7.59
CA LEU A 56 -4.18 -4.76 -8.85
C LEU A 56 -3.86 -6.05 -9.57
N HIS A 57 -3.58 -7.15 -8.86
CA HIS A 57 -3.04 -8.37 -9.46
C HIS A 57 -3.78 -9.62 -8.96
N SER A 58 -3.69 -10.73 -9.71
CA SER A 58 -4.31 -12.01 -9.29
C SER A 58 -3.45 -12.78 -8.28
N THR A 59 -2.19 -12.40 -8.13
CA THR A 59 -1.21 -12.98 -7.20
C THR A 59 -0.28 -11.87 -6.68
N ILE A 60 0.66 -12.24 -5.81
CA ILE A 60 1.54 -11.38 -5.04
C ILE A 60 2.19 -10.27 -5.89
N ILE A 61 2.31 -9.10 -5.29
CA ILE A 61 3.07 -7.99 -5.88
C ILE A 61 4.52 -8.13 -5.41
N ASN A 62 5.43 -8.24 -6.37
CA ASN A 62 6.86 -8.39 -6.11
C ASN A 62 7.57 -7.06 -5.96
N ARG A 63 7.11 -6.02 -6.68
CA ARG A 63 7.72 -4.69 -6.69
C ARG A 63 6.68 -3.58 -6.80
N THR A 64 6.92 -2.46 -6.14
CA THR A 64 6.13 -1.23 -6.23
C THR A 64 7.04 0.00 -6.29
N GLN A 65 6.73 0.98 -7.13
CA GLN A 65 7.51 2.21 -7.24
C GLN A 65 6.65 3.41 -7.64
N PHE A 66 6.67 4.48 -6.83
CA PHE A 66 6.08 5.76 -7.21
C PHE A 66 6.83 6.40 -8.39
N HIS A 67 6.09 7.03 -9.30
CA HIS A 67 6.70 7.77 -10.40
C HIS A 67 7.40 9.04 -9.87
N PRO A 68 8.68 9.27 -10.19
CA PRO A 68 9.45 10.38 -9.61
C PRO A 68 8.97 11.78 -10.02
N LYS A 69 8.17 11.89 -11.09
CA LYS A 69 7.70 13.18 -11.64
C LYS A 69 6.18 13.34 -11.71
N HIS A 70 5.41 12.28 -11.47
CA HIS A 70 3.95 12.30 -11.66
C HIS A 70 3.29 11.85 -10.35
N PRO A 71 2.74 12.79 -9.56
CA PRO A 71 2.27 12.53 -8.18
C PRO A 71 1.24 11.41 -8.02
N TYR A 72 0.47 11.14 -9.06
CA TYR A 72 -0.64 10.19 -9.02
C TYR A 72 -0.34 8.86 -9.72
N MET A 73 0.93 8.61 -10.06
CA MET A 73 1.34 7.39 -10.75
C MET A 73 2.29 6.57 -9.89
N LEU A 74 2.07 5.26 -9.92
CA LEU A 74 2.97 4.25 -9.39
C LEU A 74 2.93 3.03 -10.32
N LEU A 75 4.00 2.25 -10.33
CA LEU A 75 4.13 1.01 -11.07
C LEU A 75 4.17 -0.17 -10.10
N THR A 76 3.41 -1.23 -10.36
CA THR A 76 3.51 -2.51 -9.67
C THR A 76 3.88 -3.63 -10.64
N ALA A 77 4.70 -4.59 -10.19
CA ALA A 77 5.02 -5.80 -10.94
C ALA A 77 4.72 -7.04 -10.10
N SER A 78 4.02 -8.02 -10.70
CA SER A 78 3.50 -9.19 -9.99
C SER A 78 4.04 -10.51 -10.52
N GLN A 79 3.89 -11.55 -9.70
CA GLN A 79 4.09 -12.93 -10.09
C GLN A 79 3.08 -13.43 -11.15
N ASP A 80 1.97 -12.70 -11.38
CA ASP A 80 0.99 -13.04 -12.44
C ASP A 80 1.52 -12.80 -13.86
N GLY A 81 2.73 -12.27 -14.00
CA GLY A 81 3.35 -11.96 -15.28
C GLY A 81 2.97 -10.58 -15.84
N SER A 82 2.24 -9.76 -15.09
CA SER A 82 1.87 -8.40 -15.49
C SER A 82 2.55 -7.32 -14.66
N ALA A 83 2.66 -6.14 -15.27
CA ALA A 83 2.98 -4.89 -14.60
C ALA A 83 1.84 -3.88 -14.88
N LYS A 84 1.48 -3.09 -13.87
CA LYS A 84 0.37 -2.12 -13.90
C LYS A 84 0.77 -0.78 -13.34
#